data_AF-A0A5E4KGX5-F1
#
_entry.id   AF-A0A5E4KGX5-F1
#
_cell.length_a   1.000
_cell.length_b   1.000
_cell.length_c   1.000
_cell.angle_alpha   90.00
_cell.angle_beta   90.00
_cell.angle_gamma   90.00
#
_symmetry.space_group_name_H-M   'P 1'
#
loop_
_entity.id
_entity.type
_entity.pdbx_description
1 polymer ?
#
loop_
_entity_poly.entity_id
_entity_poly.type
_entity_poly.pdbx_seq_one_letter_code
_entity_poly.pdbx_strand_id
1 'polypeptide(L)' 'MITGNEAALKVRDYFESVHGVNAVIGFMVLDMKKNMDENQWEVTCAFYPGVGARKRIGYFVKVDFEDGSIKEQKVAIPND' A
#
# COMPACT_ATOMS: atom_id res chain seq x y z
N MET A 1 11.87 -14.08 4.95
CA MET A 1 11.56 -12.65 5.08
C MET A 1 11.43 -12.04 3.71
N ILE A 2 10.30 -11.38 3.43
CA ILE A 2 10.01 -10.75 2.15
C ILE A 2 10.88 -9.50 1.94
N THR A 3 11.23 -9.28 0.68
CA THR A 3 11.91 -8.09 0.20
C THR A 3 10.97 -6.88 0.16
N GLY A 4 11.53 -5.68 0.05
CA GLY A 4 10.72 -4.46 -0.10
C GLY A 4 9.86 -4.46 -1.37
N ASN A 5 10.37 -5.04 -2.48
CA ASN A 5 9.60 -5.17 -3.71
C ASN A 5 8.40 -6.12 -3.53
N GLU A 6 8.61 -7.25 -2.85
CA GLU A 6 7.51 -8.16 -2.51
C GLU A 6 6.50 -7.49 -1.59
N ALA A 7 6.94 -6.68 -0.62
CA ALA A 7 6.05 -5.92 0.25
C ALA A 7 5.20 -4.91 -0.54
N ALA A 8 5.80 -4.16 -1.46
CA ALA A 8 5.08 -3.23 -2.33
C ALA A 8 4.03 -3.94 -3.20
N LEU A 9 4.35 -5.12 -3.73
CA LEU A 9 3.39 -5.94 -4.48
C LEU A 9 2.26 -6.43 -3.59
N LYS A 10 2.54 -6.89 -2.37
CA LYS A 10 1.51 -7.28 -1.39
C LYS A 10 0.55 -6.13 -1.06
N VAL A 11 1.05 -4.90 -0.95
CA VAL A 11 0.20 -3.72 -0.74
C VAL A 11 -0.69 -3.47 -1.94
N ARG A 12 -0.15 -3.57 -3.16
CA ARG A 12 -0.95 -3.43 -4.38
C ARG A 12 -2.03 -4.50 -4.47
N ASP A 13 -1.66 -5.77 -4.31
CA ASP A 13 -2.58 -6.91 -4.36
C ASP A 13 -3.70 -6.76 -3.32
N TYR A 14 -3.37 -6.28 -2.12
CA TYR A 14 -4.34 -5.98 -1.09
C TYR A 14 -5.37 -4.94 -1.56
N PHE A 15 -4.94 -3.79 -2.07
CA PHE A 15 -5.88 -2.77 -2.55
C PHE A 15 -6.66 -3.21 -3.78
N GLU A 16 -6.06 -4.00 -4.69
CA GLU A 16 -6.77 -4.58 -5.82
C GLU A 16 -7.84 -5.57 -5.36
N SER A 17 -7.59 -6.32 -4.27
CA SER A 17 -8.60 -7.22 -3.68
C SER A 17 -9.75 -6.47 -3.00
N VAL A 18 -9.48 -5.32 -2.39
CA VAL A 18 -10.47 -4.50 -1.66
C VAL A 18 -11.33 -3.66 -2.61
N HIS A 19 -10.71 -3.06 -3.63
CA HIS A 19 -11.39 -2.12 -4.54
C HIS A 19 -11.75 -2.75 -5.89
N GLY A 20 -11.17 -3.91 -6.23
CA GLY A 20 -11.21 -4.51 -7.55
C GLY A 20 -10.03 -4.06 -8.42
N VAL A 21 -9.52 -4.96 -9.26
CA VAL A 21 -8.34 -4.73 -10.11
C VAL A 21 -8.45 -3.47 -10.99
N ASN A 22 -9.66 -3.15 -11.46
CA ASN A 22 -9.92 -1.98 -12.31
C ASN A 22 -10.08 -0.68 -11.50
N ALA A 23 -10.10 -0.76 -10.17
CA ALA A 23 -10.28 0.38 -9.29
C ALA A 23 -8.97 0.85 -8.66
N VAL A 24 -7.85 0.17 -8.84
CA VAL A 24 -6.54 0.64 -8.36
C VAL A 24 -5.74 1.13 -9.56
N ILE A 25 -5.98 2.36 -9.97
CA ILE A 25 -5.36 2.94 -11.17
C ILE A 25 -4.17 3.81 -10.76
N GLY A 26 -3.04 3.61 -11.44
CA GLY A 26 -1.84 4.40 -11.22
C GLY A 26 -1.28 4.24 -9.81
N PHE A 27 -1.22 3.00 -9.31
CA PHE A 27 -0.61 2.68 -8.01
C PHE A 27 0.86 3.12 -8.00
N MET A 28 1.23 3.94 -7.01
CA MET A 28 2.59 4.42 -6.82
C MET A 28 2.99 4.22 -5.37
N VAL A 29 4.19 3.68 -5.16
CA VAL A 29 4.88 3.74 -3.87
C VAL A 29 5.56 5.10 -3.78
N LEU A 30 5.22 5.86 -2.75
CA LEU A 30 5.76 7.20 -2.47
C LEU A 30 6.97 7.15 -1.55
N ASP A 31 6.90 6.29 -0.53
CA ASP A 31 7.98 6.06 0.42
C ASP A 31 7.91 4.61 0.91
N MET A 32 9.07 4.05 1.27
CA MET A 32 9.16 2.72 1.83
C MET A 32 10.31 2.63 2.83
N LYS A 33 10.00 2.19 4.04
CA LYS A 33 10.96 2.05 5.13
C LYS A 33 10.95 0.64 5.69
N LYS A 34 12.14 0.13 5.98
CA LYS A 34 12.33 -1.11 6.72
C LYS A 34 12.31 -0.80 8.22
N ASN A 35 11.40 -1.40 8.98
CA ASN A 35 11.37 -1.28 10.44
C ASN A 35 11.77 -2.63 11.07
N MET A 36 13.02 -2.71 11.52
CA MET A 36 13.59 -3.94 12.09
C MET A 36 13.06 -4.27 13.48
N ASP A 37 12.65 -3.25 14.25
CA ASP A 37 12.18 -3.42 15.63
C ASP A 37 10.77 -4.03 15.66
N GLU A 38 9.90 -3.63 14.72
CA GLU A 38 8.54 -4.15 14.57
C GLU A 38 8.41 -5.30 13.56
N ASN A 39 9.52 -5.79 12.98
CA ASN A 39 9.55 -6.86 11.98
C ASN A 39 8.62 -6.60 10.77
N GLN A 40 8.62 -5.37 10.25
CA GLN A 40 7.67 -4.94 9.22
C GLN A 40 8.21 -3.92 8.22
N TRP A 41 7.66 -3.93 7.00
CA TRP A 41 7.81 -2.87 6.02
C TRP A 41 6.73 -1.82 6.24
N GLU A 42 7.13 -0.56 6.21
CA GLU A 42 6.24 0.59 6.25
C GLU A 42 6.20 1.18 4.82
N VAL A 43 5.04 1.08 4.16
CA VAL A 43 4.86 1.47 2.76
C VAL A 43 3.86 2.62 2.71
N THR A 44 4.29 3.75 2.17
CA THR A 44 3.40 4.86 1.81
C THR A 44 3.11 4.77 0.31
N CYS A 45 1.84 4.68 -0.06
CA CYS A 45 1.43 4.57 -1.46
C CYS A 45 0.25 5.49 -1.77
N ALA A 46 0.03 5.78 -3.05
CA ALA A 46 -1.17 6.47 -3.51
C ALA A 46 -1.69 5.88 -4.81
N PHE A 47 -3.01 5.87 -4.98
CA PHE A 47 -3.68 5.40 -6.19
C PHE A 47 -5.02 6.11 -6.38
N TYR A 48 -5.56 6.03 -7.60
CA TYR A 48 -6.92 6.47 -7.91
C TYR A 48 -7.90 5.31 -7.65
N PRO A 49 -8.89 5.43 -6.73
CA PRO A 49 -9.79 4.36 -6.32
C PRO A 49 -10.94 4.12 -7.31
N GLY A 50 -10.66 4.09 -8.62
CA GLY A 50 -11.66 3.89 -9.67
C GLY A 50 -11.34 4.60 -10.98
N VAL A 51 -11.91 4.10 -12.08
CA VAL A 51 -11.80 4.69 -13.44
C VAL A 51 -12.27 6.15 -13.50
N GLY A 52 -13.27 6.51 -12.70
CA GLY A 52 -13.80 7.88 -12.63
C GLY A 52 -13.16 8.77 -11.56
N ALA A 53 -12.18 8.27 -10.80
CA ALA A 53 -11.62 9.01 -9.68
C ALA A 53 -10.78 10.19 -10.18
N ARG A 54 -11.05 11.39 -9.64
CA ARG A 54 -10.33 12.62 -9.99
C ARG A 54 -9.19 12.96 -9.02
N LYS A 55 -9.19 12.34 -7.85
CA LYS A 55 -8.17 12.53 -6.81
C LYS A 55 -7.58 11.18 -6.41
N ARG A 56 -6.30 11.20 -6.01
CA ARG A 56 -5.58 10.04 -5.51
C ARG A 56 -5.79 9.95 -4.01
N ILE A 57 -6.00 8.76 -3.49
CA ILE A 57 -6.00 8.54 -2.04
C ILE A 57 -4.65 7.97 -1.65
N GLY A 58 -4.02 8.61 -0.65
CA GLY A 58 -2.76 8.17 -0.07
C GLY A 58 -2.99 7.28 1.15
N TYR A 59 -2.25 6.19 1.25
CA TYR A 59 -2.28 5.25 2.36
C TYR A 59 -0.87 5.02 2.91
N PHE A 60 -0.80 4.79 4.22
CA PHE A 60 0.34 4.21 4.90
C PHE A 60 -0.05 2.81 5.35
N VAL A 61 0.81 1.84 5.05
CA VAL A 61 0.53 0.41 5.24
C VAL A 61 1.71 -0.26 5.92
N LYS A 62 1.43 -1.07 6.94
CA LYS A 62 2.41 -1.95 7.61
C LYS A 62 2.29 -3.37 7.06
N VAL A 63 3.40 -3.93 6.62
CA VAL A 63 3.47 -5.26 5.99
C VAL A 63 4.44 -6.15 6.77
N ASP A 64 3.99 -7.32 7.21
CA ASP A 64 4.83 -8.27 7.96
C ASP A 64 6.00 -8.79 7.12
N PHE A 65 7.17 -8.89 7.75
CA PHE A 65 8.39 -9.41 7.11
C PHE A 65 8.32 -10.89 6.77
N GLU A 66 7.60 -11.72 7.51
CA GLU A 66 7.63 -13.17 7.34
C GLU A 66 6.75 -13.62 6.18
N ASP A 67 5.50 -13.15 6.14
CA ASP A 67 4.47 -13.65 5.23
C ASP A 67 3.91 -12.58 4.27
N GLY A 68 4.26 -11.30 4.49
CA GLY A 68 3.73 -10.20 3.70
C GLY A 68 2.29 -9.83 4.02
N SER A 69 1.77 -10.26 5.16
CA SER A 69 0.43 -9.90 5.63
C SER A 69 0.33 -8.41 5.95
N ILE A 70 -0.81 -7.81 5.61
CA ILE A 70 -1.11 -6.43 5.95
C ILE A 70 -1.53 -6.37 7.41
N LYS A 71 -0.73 -5.72 8.26
CA LYS A 71 -1.00 -5.59 9.70
C LYS A 71 -1.87 -4.37 10.02
N GLU A 72 -1.58 -3.26 9.34
CA GLU A 72 -2.26 -1.99 9.57
C GLU A 72 -2.34 -1.22 8.25
N GLN A 73 -3.44 -0.49 8.06
CA GLN A 73 -3.54 0.54 7.04
C GLN A 73 -4.19 1.80 7.60
N LYS A 74 -3.70 2.96 7.19
CA LYS A 74 -4.29 4.27 7.52
C LYS A 74 -4.21 5.22 6.33
N VAL A 75 -5.19 6.10 6.19
CA VAL A 75 -5.14 7.17 5.18
C VAL A 75 -4.04 8.14 5.57
N ALA A 76 -3.06 8.32 4.69
CA ALA A 76 -1.88 9.15 4.93
C ALA A 76 -2.03 10.57 4.35
N ILE A 77 -2.86 10.73 3.31
CA ILE A 77 -3.10 12.01 2.65
C ILE A 77 -4.62 12.20 2.51
N PRO A 78 -5.25 13.09 3.29
CA PRO A 78 -6.59 13.56 2.98
C PRO A 78 -6.55 14.27 1.63
N ASN A 79 -7.52 13.99 0.76
CA ASN A 79 -7.66 14.68 -0.51
C ASN A 79 -7.77 16.21 -0.28
N ASP A 80 -6.72 16.98 -0.58
CA ASP A 80 -6.84 18.42 -0.85
C ASP A 80 -7.80 18.65 -2.03
#